data_AF-A0A2V6INC3-F1
#
_entry.id   AF-A0A2V6INC3-F1
#
_cell.length_a   1.000
_cell.length_b   1.000
_cell.length_c   1.000
_cell.angle_alpha   90.00
_cell.angle_beta   90.00
_cell.angle_gamma   90.00
#
_symmetry.space_group_name_H-M   'P 1'
#
loop_
_entity.id
_entity.type
_entity.pdbx_description
1 polymer ?
#
loop_
_entity_poly.entity_id
_entity_poly.type
_entity_poly.pdbx_seq_one_letter_code
_entity_poly.pdbx_strand_id
1 'polypeptide(L)'
;MSDRLQNAAPEGEFFETDRFAGLSVLLGVVAFVALALCGAGAAIDPTQFSFSWLFAFGFFFTLCAGCFFWTIVHYATDADWTVVVRRQLENIAVLVAVLAIFFIPILLLRHHLYE
;
A
#
# COMPACT_ATOMS: atom_id res chain seq x y z
N MET A 1 -39.10 -11.63 31.52
CA MET A 1 -38.93 -11.07 30.16
C MET A 1 -38.65 -9.56 30.24
N SER A 2 -37.69 -9.15 31.07
CA SER A 2 -37.36 -7.73 31.35
C SER A 2 -35.84 -7.50 31.36
N ASP A 3 -35.06 -8.53 31.69
CA ASP A 3 -33.60 -8.39 31.87
C ASP A 3 -32.78 -8.29 30.57
N ARG A 4 -33.39 -8.52 29.39
CA ARG A 4 -32.66 -8.38 28.10
C ARG A 4 -32.50 -6.93 27.62
N LEU A 5 -33.25 -5.99 28.21
CA LEU A 5 -33.24 -4.58 27.80
C LEU A 5 -32.17 -3.74 28.52
N GLN A 6 -31.46 -4.32 29.49
CA GLN A 6 -30.42 -3.64 30.28
C GLN A 6 -28.99 -3.89 29.81
N ASN A 7 -28.79 -4.78 28.83
CA ASN A 7 -27.49 -4.93 28.22
C ASN A 7 -27.27 -3.71 27.32
N ALA A 8 -26.57 -2.69 27.86
CA ALA A 8 -25.99 -1.63 27.06
C ALA A 8 -25.33 -2.28 25.83
N ALA A 9 -25.60 -1.74 24.64
CA ALA A 9 -24.94 -2.21 23.43
C ALA A 9 -23.43 -2.27 23.72
N PRO A 10 -22.73 -3.38 23.38
CA PRO A 10 -21.32 -3.50 23.67
C PRO A 10 -20.61 -2.27 23.10
N GLU A 11 -19.89 -1.53 23.94
CA GLU A 11 -19.08 -0.40 23.50
C GLU A 11 -18.11 -0.93 22.44
N GLY A 12 -18.07 -0.28 21.28
CA GLY A 12 -17.20 -0.72 20.19
C GLY A 12 -15.75 -0.70 20.65
N GLU A 13 -15.05 -1.83 20.56
CA GLU A 13 -13.62 -1.88 20.87
C GLU A 13 -12.87 -1.10 19.77
N PHE A 14 -12.42 0.11 20.10
CA PHE A 14 -11.68 0.95 19.18
C PHE A 14 -10.21 0.55 19.13
N PHE A 15 -9.62 0.64 17.95
CA PHE A 15 -8.20 0.38 17.77
C PHE A 15 -7.36 1.46 18.47
N GLU A 16 -6.49 1.06 19.39
CA GLU A 16 -5.59 1.95 20.11
C GLU A 16 -4.48 2.46 19.18
N THR A 17 -4.71 3.63 18.59
CA THR A 17 -3.83 4.21 17.57
C THR A 17 -2.48 4.64 18.17
N ASP A 18 -2.47 5.08 19.42
CA ASP A 18 -1.28 5.58 20.12
C ASP A 18 -0.18 4.52 20.26
N ARG A 19 -0.56 3.24 20.33
CA ARG A 19 0.38 2.12 20.42
C ARG A 19 1.32 2.03 19.20
N PHE A 20 0.85 2.44 18.02
CA PHE A 20 1.59 2.33 16.76
C PHE A 20 2.10 3.66 16.22
N ALA A 21 1.73 4.79 16.82
CA ALA A 21 2.10 6.11 16.36
C ALA A 21 3.61 6.28 16.17
N GLY A 22 4.42 5.83 17.15
CA GLY A 22 5.88 5.89 17.07
C GLY A 22 6.45 5.09 15.90
N LEU A 23 5.91 3.88 15.64
CA LEU A 23 6.34 3.04 14.52
C LEU A 23 5.94 3.65 13.18
N SER A 24 4.72 4.18 13.06
CA SER A 24 4.24 4.85 11.84
C SER A 24 5.09 6.06 11.49
N VAL A 25 5.46 6.88 12.48
CA VAL A 25 6.35 8.03 12.28
C VAL A 25 7.74 7.57 11.84
N LEU A 26 8.31 6.56 12.50
CA LEU A 26 9.61 6.00 12.13
C LEU A 26 9.63 5.52 10.68
N LEU A 27 8.64 4.72 10.27
CA LEU A 27 8.52 4.21 8.90
C LEU A 27 8.35 5.35 7.89
N GLY A 28 7.58 6.39 8.23
CA GLY A 28 7.42 7.58 7.39
C GLY A 28 8.72 8.35 7.19
N VAL A 29 9.51 8.54 8.26
CA VAL A 29 10.83 9.18 8.17
C VAL A 29 11.78 8.36 7.32
N VAL A 30 11.85 7.04 7.54
CA VAL A 30 12.72 6.15 6.76
C VAL A 30 12.33 6.18 5.28
N ALA A 31 11.03 6.13 4.96
CA ALA A 31 10.55 6.22 3.59
C ALA A 31 10.96 7.54 2.91
N PHE A 32 10.82 8.67 3.62
CA PHE A 32 11.22 9.98 3.09
C PHE A 32 12.73 10.08 2.84
N VAL A 33 13.55 9.60 3.78
CA VAL A 33 15.01 9.56 3.63
C VAL A 33 15.40 8.66 2.46
N ALA A 34 14.80 7.48 2.33
CA ALA A 34 15.06 6.57 1.21
C ALA A 34 14.71 7.21 -0.14
N LEU A 35 13.57 7.90 -0.25
CA LEU A 35 13.19 8.63 -1.48
C LEU A 35 14.17 9.76 -1.80
N ALA A 36 14.68 10.49 -0.80
CA ALA A 36 15.70 11.52 -1.01
C ALA A 36 17.02 10.92 -1.53
N LEU A 37 17.44 9.77 -0.98
CA LEU A 37 18.62 9.04 -1.46
C LEU A 37 18.42 8.51 -2.89
N CYS A 38 17.23 8.02 -3.24
CA CYS A 38 16.89 7.67 -4.61
C CYS A 38 17.01 8.86 -5.56
N GLY A 39 16.56 10.05 -5.14
CA GLY A 39 16.73 11.29 -5.90
C GLY A 39 18.20 11.67 -6.12
N ALA A 40 19.05 11.48 -5.11
CA ALA A 40 20.49 11.66 -5.26
C ALA A 40 21.11 10.61 -6.21
N GLY A 41 20.68 9.35 -6.11
CA GLY A 41 21.12 8.28 -7.01
C GLY A 41 20.79 8.55 -8.47
N ALA A 42 19.60 9.09 -8.74
CA ALA A 42 19.18 9.50 -10.09
C ALA A 42 20.10 10.58 -10.70
N ALA A 43 20.71 11.44 -9.87
CA ALA A 43 21.66 12.46 -10.33
C ALA A 43 23.09 11.93 -10.57
N ILE A 44 23.45 10.81 -9.94
CA ILE A 44 24.78 10.18 -10.06
C ILE A 44 24.83 9.21 -11.24
N ASP A 45 23.87 8.28 -11.31
CA ASP A 45 23.76 7.30 -12.39
C ASP A 45 22.27 7.11 -12.78
N PRO A 46 21.80 7.89 -13.77
CA PRO A 46 20.40 7.83 -14.22
C PRO A 46 20.00 6.47 -14.80
N THR A 47 20.96 5.76 -15.41
CA THR A 47 20.72 4.46 -16.06
C THR A 47 20.52 3.38 -15.01
N GLN A 48 21.41 3.28 -14.02
CA GLN A 48 21.23 2.33 -12.92
C GLN A 48 19.97 2.62 -12.10
N PHE A 49 19.70 3.90 -11.83
CA PHE A 49 18.49 4.33 -11.12
C PHE A 49 17.22 3.90 -11.86
N SER A 50 17.14 4.13 -13.17
CA SER A 50 15.94 3.80 -13.94
C SER A 50 15.59 2.31 -13.92
N PHE A 51 16.58 1.42 -14.09
CA PHE A 51 16.34 -0.03 -13.97
C PHE A 51 15.91 -0.45 -12.56
N SER A 52 16.58 0.09 -11.53
CA SER A 52 16.26 -0.22 -10.12
C SER A 52 14.87 0.29 -9.73
N TRP A 53 14.49 1.47 -10.22
CA TRP A 53 13.18 2.07 -10.00
C TRP A 53 12.07 1.26 -10.70
N LEU A 54 12.28 0.84 -11.95
CA LEU A 54 11.33 0.01 -12.68
C LEU A 54 11.12 -1.35 -11.97
N PHE A 55 12.19 -1.96 -11.46
CA PHE A 55 12.10 -3.19 -10.68
C PHE A 55 11.24 -3.01 -9.43
N ALA A 56 11.54 -1.98 -8.62
CA ALA A 56 10.77 -1.68 -7.41
C ALA A 56 9.30 -1.38 -7.73
N PHE A 57 9.05 -0.57 -8.77
CA PHE A 57 7.70 -0.28 -9.24
C PHE A 57 6.95 -1.55 -9.63
N GLY A 58 7.56 -2.44 -10.41
CA GLY A 58 6.93 -3.70 -10.83
C GLY A 58 6.56 -4.60 -9.65
N PHE A 59 7.44 -4.69 -8.64
CA PHE A 59 7.17 -5.42 -7.40
C PHE A 59 5.92 -4.88 -6.67
N PHE A 60 5.88 -3.57 -6.40
CA PHE A 60 4.74 -2.99 -5.68
C PHE A 60 3.47 -2.94 -6.52
N PHE A 61 3.59 -2.73 -7.83
CA PHE A 61 2.46 -2.77 -8.76
C PHE A 61 1.80 -4.15 -8.77
N THR A 62 2.57 -5.22 -8.91
CA THR A 62 2.03 -6.59 -8.88
C THR A 62 1.40 -6.94 -7.54
N LEU A 63 1.97 -6.47 -6.43
CA LEU A 63 1.37 -6.63 -5.10
C LEU A 63 0.00 -5.95 -5.00
N CYS A 64 -0.10 -4.69 -5.41
CA CYS A 64 -1.35 -3.93 -5.34
C CYS A 64 -2.39 -4.47 -6.34
N ALA A 65 -1.97 -4.82 -7.55
CA ALA A 65 -2.82 -5.44 -8.56
C ALA A 65 -3.35 -6.81 -8.10
N GLY A 66 -2.52 -7.61 -7.43
CA GLY A 66 -2.93 -8.87 -6.82
C GLY A 66 -3.96 -8.69 -5.72
N CYS A 67 -3.79 -7.68 -4.85
CA CYS A 67 -4.77 -7.34 -3.82
C CYS A 67 -6.09 -6.88 -4.44
N PHE A 68 -6.03 -6.00 -5.45
CA PHE A 68 -7.21 -5.53 -6.17
C PHE A 68 -7.96 -6.68 -6.86
N PHE A 69 -7.24 -7.58 -7.52
CA PHE A 69 -7.79 -8.78 -8.11
C PHE A 69 -8.51 -9.65 -7.08
N TRP A 70 -7.87 -9.92 -5.93
CA TRP A 70 -8.50 -10.70 -4.86
C TRP A 70 -9.74 -10.04 -4.28
N THR A 71 -9.76 -8.71 -4.13
CA THR A 71 -10.96 -7.98 -3.73
C THR A 71 -12.10 -8.21 -4.71
N ILE A 72 -11.84 -8.19 -6.02
CA ILE A 72 -12.87 -8.49 -7.04
C ILE A 72 -13.36 -9.94 -6.90
N VAL A 73 -12.44 -10.90 -6.76
CA VAL A 73 -12.81 -12.33 -6.61
C VAL A 73 -13.67 -12.55 -5.38
N HIS A 74 -13.35 -11.91 -4.24
CA HIS A 74 -14.17 -11.96 -3.03
C HIS A 74 -15.63 -11.60 -3.32
N TYR A 75 -15.88 -10.48 -4.01
CA TYR A 75 -17.22 -10.04 -4.37
C TYR A 75 -17.89 -10.88 -5.46
N ALA A 76 -17.11 -11.38 -6.43
CA ALA A 76 -17.63 -12.19 -7.53
C ALA A 76 -18.09 -13.58 -7.08
N THR A 77 -17.51 -14.11 -6.00
CA THR A 77 -17.75 -15.47 -5.50
C THR A 77 -18.56 -15.53 -4.22
N ASP A 78 -18.92 -14.37 -3.65
CA ASP A 78 -19.60 -14.25 -2.35
C ASP A 78 -18.89 -15.05 -1.25
N ALA A 79 -17.57 -14.86 -1.14
CA ALA A 79 -16.71 -15.71 -0.33
C ALA A 79 -16.72 -15.32 1.16
N ASP A 80 -17.44 -16.08 1.99
CA ASP A 80 -17.48 -15.88 3.45
C ASP A 80 -16.13 -16.06 4.16
N TRP A 81 -15.24 -16.90 3.61
CA TRP A 81 -13.97 -17.26 4.24
C TRP A 81 -12.88 -16.18 4.15
N THR A 82 -13.04 -15.18 3.27
CA THR A 82 -12.06 -14.08 3.09
C THR A 82 -12.46 -12.79 3.80
N VAL A 83 -13.60 -12.77 4.50
CA VAL A 83 -14.14 -11.54 5.13
C VAL A 83 -13.16 -10.90 6.11
N VAL A 84 -12.37 -11.69 6.83
CA VAL A 84 -11.37 -11.20 7.82
C VAL A 84 -10.22 -10.44 7.14
N VAL A 85 -9.74 -10.93 5.98
CA VAL A 85 -8.60 -10.32 5.27
C VAL A 85 -9.02 -9.25 4.28
N ARG A 86 -10.29 -9.21 3.87
CA ARG A 86 -10.84 -8.31 2.86
C ARG A 86 -10.43 -6.86 3.07
N ARG A 87 -10.61 -6.33 4.28
CA ARG A 87 -10.30 -4.92 4.58
C ARG A 87 -8.82 -4.60 4.40
N GLN A 88 -7.92 -5.54 4.69
CA GLN A 88 -6.48 -5.34 4.48
C GLN A 88 -6.13 -5.33 2.99
N LEU A 89 -6.74 -6.22 2.21
CA LEU A 89 -6.55 -6.27 0.75
C LEU A 89 -7.09 -5.01 0.07
N GLU A 90 -8.25 -4.50 0.49
CA GLU A 90 -8.79 -3.23 -0.01
C GLU A 90 -7.89 -2.04 0.33
N ASN A 91 -7.36 -1.97 1.56
CA ASN A 91 -6.42 -0.91 1.96
C ASN A 91 -5.15 -0.92 1.10
N ILE A 92 -4.61 -2.10 0.79
CA ILE A 92 -3.44 -2.23 -0.10
C ILE A 92 -3.83 -1.91 -1.55
N ALA A 93 -4.99 -2.35 -2.02
CA ALA A 93 -5.45 -2.10 -3.39
C ALA A 93 -5.61 -0.60 -3.70
N VAL A 94 -6.04 0.21 -2.73
CA VAL A 94 -6.14 1.67 -2.91
C VAL A 94 -4.77 2.32 -3.20
N LEU A 95 -3.66 1.69 -2.80
CA LEU A 95 -2.31 2.19 -3.10
C LEU A 95 -1.96 2.17 -4.59
N VAL A 96 -2.76 1.51 -5.45
CA VAL A 96 -2.63 1.67 -6.92
C VAL A 96 -2.70 3.14 -7.34
N ALA A 97 -3.52 3.96 -6.66
CA ALA A 97 -3.59 5.39 -6.94
C ALA A 97 -2.27 6.12 -6.61
N VAL A 98 -1.60 5.70 -5.53
CA VAL A 98 -0.28 6.24 -5.15
C VAL A 98 0.79 5.78 -6.15
N LEU A 99 0.73 4.52 -6.60
CA LEU A 99 1.65 4.02 -7.63
C LEU A 99 1.54 4.78 -8.95
N ALA A 100 0.37 5.33 -9.29
CA ALA A 100 0.24 6.18 -10.47
C ALA A 100 1.18 7.40 -10.43
N ILE A 101 1.44 7.95 -9.23
CA ILE A 101 2.42 9.04 -9.04
C ILE A 101 3.84 8.50 -9.22
N PHE A 102 4.15 7.35 -8.64
CA PHE A 102 5.48 6.73 -8.75
C PHE A 102 5.79 6.15 -10.14
N PHE A 103 4.82 6.14 -11.05
CA PHE A 103 5.03 5.86 -12.46
C PHE A 103 5.69 7.03 -13.22
N ILE A 104 5.61 8.26 -12.70
CA ILE A 104 6.15 9.47 -13.34
C ILE A 104 7.66 9.34 -13.67
N PRO A 105 8.54 8.91 -12.75
CA PRO A 105 9.96 8.73 -13.08
C PRO A 105 10.22 7.76 -14.23
N ILE A 106 9.43 6.69 -14.37
CA ILE A 106 9.58 5.72 -15.46
C ILE A 106 9.30 6.39 -16.81
N LEU A 107 8.28 7.24 -16.88
CA LEU A 107 7.95 7.98 -18.10
C LEU A 107 9.05 8.98 -18.49
N LEU A 108 9.63 9.66 -17.49
CA LEU A 108 10.69 10.64 -17.71
C LEU A 108 12.01 9.97 -18.13
N LEU A 109 12.34 8.82 -17.55
CA LEU A 109 13.59 8.09 -17.81
C LEU A 109 13.46 6.99 -18.88
N ARG A 110 12.37 6.95 -19.64
CA ARG A 110 12.10 5.91 -20.66
C ARG A 110 13.23 5.69 -21.66
N HIS A 111 13.97 6.76 -21.99
CA HIS A 111 15.10 6.74 -22.92
C HIS A 111 16.25 5.87 -22.39
N HIS A 112 16.45 5.81 -21.07
CA HIS A 112 17.46 4.95 -20.45
C HIS A 112 17.00 3.49 -20.31
N LEU A 113 15.69 3.21 -20.42
CA LEU A 113 15.08 1.90 -20.15
C LEU A 113 14.86 1.05 -21.41
N TYR A 114 14.50 1.68 -22.52
CA TYR A 114 13.93 0.99 -23.69
C TYR A 114 14.71 1.20 -24.99
N GLU A 115 15.96 1.66 -24.88
CA GLU A 115 16.88 1.81 -26.01
C GLU A 115 17.91 0.69 -26.11
#